data_AF-A0A101NIC3-F1
#
_entry.id   AF-A0A101NIC3-F1
#
_cell.length_a   1.000
_cell.length_b   1.000
_cell.length_c   1.000
_cell.angle_alpha   90.00
_cell.angle_beta   90.00
_cell.angle_gamma   90.00
#
_symmetry.space_group_name_H-M   'P 1'
#
loop_
_entity.id
_entity.type
_entity.pdbx_description
1 polymer ?
#
loop_
_entity_poly.entity_id
_entity_poly.type
_entity_poly.pdbx_seq_one_letter_code
_entity_poly.pdbx_strand_id
1 'polypeptide(L)'
;MKQQQNAFWVGTYHGRHDGTPVTVTATRDDTRPEPYAWTCTCGAFQDFPTEHGLFPTAWRHTHPTRFDQLRQWAARRFRTRHAR
;
A
#
# COMPACT_ATOMS: atom_id res chain seq x y z
N MET A 1 -2.01 -20.88 -27.58
CA MET A 1 -1.46 -19.88 -26.63
C MET A 1 -2.54 -18.84 -26.36
N LYS A 2 -3.07 -18.74 -25.14
CA LYS A 2 -3.95 -17.64 -24.74
C LYS A 2 -3.16 -16.76 -23.78
N GLN A 3 -2.83 -15.54 -24.20
CA GLN A 3 -2.38 -14.50 -23.30
C GLN A 3 -3.57 -14.11 -22.42
N GLN A 4 -3.67 -14.73 -21.24
CA GLN A 4 -4.67 -14.37 -20.25
C GLN A 4 -4.01 -13.38 -19.28
N GLN A 5 -3.81 -12.15 -19.74
CA GLN A 5 -3.49 -11.03 -18.86
C GLN A 5 -4.76 -10.65 -18.11
N ASN A 6 -5.06 -11.41 -17.07
CA ASN A 6 -6.20 -11.12 -16.20
C ASN A 6 -5.69 -10.46 -14.93
N ALA A 7 -5.19 -9.23 -15.06
CA ALA A 7 -5.12 -8.34 -13.91
C ALA A 7 -6.57 -8.06 -13.48
N PHE A 8 -7.08 -8.79 -12.49
CA PHE A 8 -8.39 -8.53 -11.92
C PHE A 8 -8.26 -7.38 -10.91
N TRP A 9 -9.10 -6.36 -11.08
CA TRP A 9 -9.23 -5.29 -10.09
C TRP A 9 -9.91 -5.83 -8.84
N VAL A 10 -9.27 -5.61 -7.69
CA VAL A 10 -9.70 -6.17 -6.41
C VAL A 10 -10.33 -5.09 -5.52
N GLY A 11 -9.90 -3.82 -5.63
CA GLY A 11 -10.58 -2.69 -4.97
C GLY A 11 -9.84 -1.35 -5.05
N THR A 12 -10.53 -0.27 -4.71
CA THR A 12 -9.97 1.08 -4.61
C THR A 12 -10.24 1.66 -3.24
N TYR A 13 -9.22 2.28 -2.64
CA TYR A 13 -9.30 2.95 -1.34
C TYR A 13 -8.89 4.40 -1.48
N HIS A 14 -9.69 5.31 -0.91
CA HIS A 14 -9.38 6.74 -0.90
C HIS A 14 -9.00 7.17 0.50
N GLY A 15 -7.97 8.01 0.60
CA GLY A 15 -7.47 8.51 1.88
C GLY A 15 -6.75 9.83 1.74
N ARG A 16 -6.03 10.22 2.79
CA ARG A 16 -5.17 11.41 2.77
C ARG A 16 -3.86 11.14 3.48
N HIS A 17 -2.76 11.62 2.92
CA HIS A 17 -1.45 11.68 3.56
C HIS A 17 -1.08 13.14 3.80
N ASP A 18 -0.86 13.52 5.05
CA ASP A 18 -0.48 14.90 5.43
C ASP A 18 -1.40 15.97 4.79
N GLY A 19 -2.69 15.65 4.60
CA GLY A 19 -3.70 16.51 3.97
C GLY A 19 -3.89 16.33 2.45
N THR A 20 -2.92 15.73 1.76
CA THR A 20 -2.97 15.44 0.32
C THR A 20 -3.82 14.21 0.04
N PRO A 21 -4.84 14.29 -0.85
CA PRO A 21 -5.62 13.12 -1.25
C PRO A 21 -4.75 12.04 -1.89
N VAL A 22 -5.03 10.79 -1.54
CA VAL A 22 -4.37 9.62 -2.13
C VAL A 22 -5.40 8.56 -2.50
N THR A 23 -5.06 7.79 -3.52
CA THR A 23 -5.84 6.63 -3.95
C THR A 23 -4.93 5.41 -3.94
N VAL A 24 -5.40 4.33 -3.32
CA VAL A 24 -4.77 3.01 -3.38
C VAL A 24 -5.60 2.09 -4.26
N THR A 25 -4.93 1.44 -5.19
CA THR A 25 -5.48 0.47 -6.13
C THR A 25 -4.96 -0.90 -5.77
N ALA A 26 -5.87 -1.82 -5.43
CA ALA A 26 -5.58 -3.22 -5.17
C ALA A 26 -5.88 -4.07 -6.42
N THR A 27 -4.93 -4.91 -6.79
CA THR A 27 -4.93 -5.71 -8.03
C THR A 27 -4.53 -7.14 -7.75
N ARG A 28 -5.01 -8.05 -8.60
CA ARG A 28 -4.58 -9.45 -8.65
C ARG A 28 -4.09 -9.77 -10.05
N ASP A 29 -2.86 -10.24 -10.19
CA ASP A 29 -2.24 -10.73 -11.41
C ASP A 29 -1.74 -12.16 -11.21
N ASP A 30 -2.52 -13.13 -11.71
CA ASP A 30 -2.21 -14.56 -11.58
C ASP A 30 -0.98 -15.01 -12.38
N THR A 31 -0.35 -14.11 -13.16
CA THR A 31 0.91 -14.41 -13.87
C THR A 31 2.15 -14.21 -13.00
N ARG A 32 2.00 -13.56 -11.82
CA ARG A 32 3.11 -13.25 -10.92
C ARG A 32 3.24 -14.29 -9.78
N PRO A 33 4.46 -14.57 -9.30
CA PRO A 33 4.66 -15.40 -8.10
C PRO A 33 3.97 -14.85 -6.85
N GLU A 34 3.88 -13.53 -6.73
CA GLU A 34 3.09 -12.81 -5.74
C GLU A 34 1.92 -12.14 -6.47
N PRO A 35 0.76 -12.82 -6.54
CA PRO A 35 -0.28 -12.39 -7.45
C PRO A 35 -1.08 -11.21 -6.93
N TYR A 36 -0.98 -10.82 -5.66
CA TYR A 36 -1.78 -9.73 -5.09
C TYR A 36 -0.89 -8.52 -4.82
N ALA A 37 -1.32 -7.33 -5.25
CA ALA A 37 -0.55 -6.12 -5.00
C ALA A 37 -1.45 -4.91 -4.84
N TRP A 38 -1.02 -3.93 -4.03
CA TRP A 38 -1.60 -2.60 -4.07
C TRP A 38 -0.56 -1.53 -4.39
N THR A 39 -1.00 -0.49 -5.09
CA THR A 39 -0.22 0.71 -5.41
C THR A 39 -0.95 1.94 -4.95
N CYS A 40 -0.21 2.95 -4.48
CA CYS A 40 -0.76 4.23 -4.03
C CYS A 40 -0.28 5.35 -4.94
N THR A 41 -1.11 6.38 -5.15
CA THR A 41 -0.72 7.59 -5.87
C THR A 41 0.42 8.37 -5.21
N CYS A 42 0.76 8.07 -3.95
CA CYS A 42 1.95 8.62 -3.30
C CYS A 42 3.28 7.91 -3.69
N GLY A 43 3.20 6.85 -4.52
CA GLY A 43 4.35 6.05 -4.96
C GLY A 43 4.64 4.81 -4.10
N ALA A 44 3.91 4.61 -3.00
CA ALA A 44 4.03 3.39 -2.20
C ALA A 44 3.38 2.20 -2.91
N PHE A 45 3.97 1.01 -2.79
CA PHE A 45 3.40 -0.23 -3.28
C PHE A 45 3.76 -1.38 -2.34
N GLN A 46 2.99 -2.47 -2.42
CA GLN A 46 3.30 -3.70 -1.73
C GLN A 46 2.70 -4.90 -2.47
N ASP A 47 3.48 -5.98 -2.55
CA ASP A 47 3.08 -7.27 -3.12
C ASP A 47 2.84 -8.30 -2.02
N PHE A 48 2.00 -9.28 -2.33
CA PHE A 48 1.56 -10.33 -1.42
C PHE A 48 1.37 -11.66 -2.18
N PRO A 49 1.75 -12.80 -1.56
CA PRO A 49 1.48 -14.11 -2.12
C PRO A 49 -0.01 -14.51 -2.01
N THR A 50 -0.77 -13.87 -1.11
CA THR A 50 -2.20 -14.17 -0.87
C THR A 50 -3.00 -12.89 -0.66
N GLU A 51 -4.31 -12.96 -0.88
CA GLU A 51 -5.25 -11.84 -0.72
C GLU A 51 -5.33 -11.31 0.73
N HIS A 52 -4.99 -12.14 1.72
CA HIS A 52 -5.23 -11.84 3.13
C HIS A 52 -4.50 -10.58 3.61
N GLY A 53 -3.34 -10.28 3.04
CA GLY A 53 -2.57 -9.06 3.34
C GLY A 53 -3.04 -7.84 2.56
N LEU A 54 -3.68 -8.02 1.41
CA LEU A 54 -3.94 -6.97 0.43
C LEU A 54 -4.85 -5.86 0.99
N PHE A 55 -6.05 -6.21 1.41
CA PHE A 55 -7.05 -5.23 1.84
C PHE A 55 -6.72 -4.55 3.18
N PRO A 56 -6.30 -5.28 4.23
CA PRO A 56 -6.00 -4.64 5.51
C PRO A 56 -4.82 -3.66 5.41
N THR A 57 -3.82 -3.97 4.58
CA THR A 57 -2.67 -3.08 4.37
C THR A 57 -3.01 -1.90 3.49
N ALA A 58 -3.76 -2.09 2.40
CA ALA A 58 -4.27 -0.99 1.56
C ALA A 58 -5.15 -0.01 2.38
N TRP A 59 -6.02 -0.54 3.24
CA TRP A 59 -6.84 0.26 4.15
C TRP A 59 -5.98 1.03 5.15
N ARG A 60 -5.08 0.35 5.88
CA ARG A 60 -4.22 0.99 6.87
C ARG A 60 -3.30 2.06 6.25
N HIS A 61 -2.89 1.86 5.00
CA HIS A 61 -2.09 2.84 4.26
C HIS A 61 -2.87 4.12 3.93
N THR A 62 -4.14 4.01 3.55
CA THR A 62 -5.00 5.17 3.27
C THR A 62 -5.54 5.84 4.54
N HIS A 63 -5.68 5.06 5.62
CA HIS A 63 -6.25 5.46 6.91
C HIS A 63 -5.27 5.13 8.05
N PRO A 64 -4.15 5.86 8.16
CA PRO A 64 -3.18 5.59 9.22
C PRO A 64 -3.81 5.78 10.59
N THR A 65 -3.60 4.82 11.48
CA THR A 65 -4.05 4.95 12.87
C THR A 65 -3.22 6.00 13.61
N ARG A 66 -3.70 6.47 14.78
CA ARG A 66 -2.89 7.34 15.66
C ARG A 66 -1.56 6.70 16.06
N PHE A 67 -1.54 5.37 16.19
CA PHE A 67 -0.31 4.64 16.47
C PHE A 67 0.65 4.63 15.28
N ASP A 68 0.13 4.49 14.05
CA ASP A 68 0.94 4.60 12.83
C ASP A 68 1.53 6.01 12.69
N GLN A 69 0.74 7.04 12.97
CA GLN A 69 1.21 8.44 13.01
C GLN A 69 2.31 8.64 14.06
N LEU A 70 2.16 8.06 15.26
CA LEU A 70 3.18 8.09 16.30
C LEU A 70 4.47 7.37 15.87
N ARG A 71 4.36 6.18 15.26
CA ARG A 71 5.52 5.44 14.71
C ARG A 71 6.22 6.25 13.62
N GLN A 72 5.47 6.88 12.72
CA GLN A 72 6.02 7.74 11.67
C GLN A 72 6.74 8.95 12.28
N TRP A 73 6.15 9.60 13.28
CA TRP A 73 6.79 10.69 14.03
C TRP A 73 8.09 10.23 14.69
N ALA A 74 8.07 9.08 15.38
CA ALA A 74 9.25 8.52 16.01
C ALA A 74 10.35 8.21 14.99
N ALA A 75 10.00 7.56 13.86
CA ALA A 75 10.93 7.25 12.78
C ALA A 75 11.52 8.52 12.13
N ARG A 76 10.75 9.61 12.02
CA ARG A 76 11.28 10.92 11.59
C ARG A 76 12.30 11.47 12.60
N ARG A 77 12.03 11.34 13.91
CA ARG A 77 12.90 11.85 14.98
C ARG A 77 14.20 11.05 15.16
N PHE A 78 14.19 9.75 14.89
CA PHE A 78 15.41 8.94 14.96
C PHE A 78 16.28 9.10 13.70
N ARG A 79 15.69 9.28 12.51
CA ARG A 79 16.44 9.57 11.28
C ARG A 79 17.22 10.89 11.34
N THR A 80 16.65 11.93 11.95
CA THR A 80 17.36 13.20 12.13
C THR A 80 18.49 13.14 13.16
N ARG A 81 18.52 12.12 14.03
CA ARG A 81 19.62 11.89 14.97
C ARG A 81 20.81 11.14 14.35
N HIS A 82 20.57 10.35 13.31
CA HIS A 82 21.62 9.55 12.65
C HIS A 82 22.40 10.33 11.58
N ALA A 83 21.98 11.56 11.28
CA ALA A 83 22.60 12.48 10.32
C ALA A 83 23.39 13.61 11.01
N ARG A 84 23.72 13.47 12.31
CA ARG A 84 24.61 14.37 13.05
C ARG A 84 25.86 13.66 13.48
#